data_AF-A0A1T2YPE5-F1
#
_entry.id   AF-A0A1T2YPE5-F1
#
_cell.length_a   1.000
_cell.length_b   1.000
_cell.length_c   1.000
_cell.angle_alpha   90.00
_cell.angle_beta   90.00
_cell.angle_gamma   90.00
#
_symmetry.space_group_name_H-M   'P 1'
#
loop_
_entity.id
_entity.type
_entity.pdbx_description
1 polymer ?
#
loop_
_entity_poly.entity_id
_entity_poly.type
_entity_poly.pdbx_seq_one_letter_code
_entity_poly.pdbx_strand_id
1 'polypeptide(L)'
;MLKPLANAVLFQCGWFACVLGGDSRWLLVGLAVLAIHLLWISAWSAEGQVILAVTLLGTVVDTSLRTFGVFHFSFPGPLIPFWLVLLWALLATTLRHCLAWSAQPWWRASLLGAVGGPLSYYAGSQLAGVSFGYGTAPTLIGLALLWALLFPLLHWIARQLGH
;
A
#
# COMPACT_ATOMS: atom_id res chain seq x y z
N MET A 1 5.93 16.65 -16.10
CA MET A 1 5.49 16.93 -14.71
C MET A 1 4.05 16.48 -14.42
N LEU A 2 3.18 16.25 -15.42
CA LEU A 2 1.79 15.83 -15.20
C LEU A 2 1.62 14.37 -14.74
N LYS A 3 2.43 13.44 -15.25
CA LYS A 3 2.29 12.00 -14.94
C LYS A 3 2.44 11.64 -13.45
N PRO A 4 3.45 12.16 -12.71
CA PRO A 4 3.53 11.90 -11.26
C PRO A 4 2.34 12.48 -10.49
N LEU A 5 1.83 13.66 -10.86
CA LEU A 5 0.63 14.22 -10.23
C LEU A 5 -0.61 13.37 -10.53
N ALA A 6 -0.79 12.93 -11.78
CA ALA A 6 -1.87 12.02 -12.16
C ALA A 6 -1.78 10.70 -11.40
N ASN A 7 -0.57 10.14 -11.23
CA ASN A 7 -0.34 8.95 -10.42
C ASN A 7 -0.74 9.15 -8.95
N ALA A 8 -0.41 10.29 -8.35
CA ALA A 8 -0.83 10.61 -6.97
C ALA A 8 -2.37 10.68 -6.84
N VAL A 9 -3.05 11.33 -7.80
CA VAL A 9 -4.52 11.42 -7.81
C VAL A 9 -5.13 10.03 -8.00
N LEU A 10 -4.63 9.25 -8.95
CA LEU A 10 -5.07 7.88 -9.19
C LEU A 10 -4.91 7.00 -7.95
N PHE A 11 -3.74 7.04 -7.31
CA PHE A 11 -3.50 6.31 -6.05
C PHE A 11 -4.50 6.73 -4.97
N GLN A 12 -4.75 8.04 -4.80
CA GLN A 12 -5.68 8.51 -3.79
C GLN A 12 -7.12 8.06 -4.07
N CYS A 13 -7.57 8.10 -5.33
CA CYS A 13 -8.88 7.57 -5.74
C CYS A 13 -8.98 6.07 -5.47
N GLY A 14 -7.96 5.29 -5.83
CA GLY A 14 -7.91 3.86 -5.60
C GLY A 14 -7.86 3.52 -4.10
N TRP A 15 -7.13 4.31 -3.31
CA TRP A 15 -7.09 4.18 -1.85
C TRP A 15 -8.48 4.37 -1.24
N PHE A 16 -9.19 5.44 -1.60
CA PHE A 16 -10.56 5.67 -1.11
C PHE A 16 -11.51 4.56 -1.55
N ALA A 17 -11.41 4.08 -2.79
CA ALA A 17 -12.24 2.98 -3.27
C ALA A 17 -11.99 1.69 -2.49
N CYS A 18 -10.74 1.32 -2.23
CA CYS A 18 -10.40 0.14 -1.43
C CYS A 18 -10.86 0.27 0.02
N VAL A 19 -10.59 1.41 0.67
CA VAL A 19 -10.87 1.59 2.10
C VAL A 19 -12.36 1.76 2.39
N LEU A 20 -13.07 2.59 1.62
CA LEU A 20 -14.51 2.81 1.84
C LEU A 20 -15.36 1.66 1.29
N GLY A 21 -14.89 1.02 0.23
CA GLY A 21 -15.63 0.00 -0.49
C GLY A 21 -15.42 -1.42 0.04
N GLY A 22 -14.29 -1.70 0.70
CA GLY A 22 -13.93 -3.05 1.13
C GLY A 22 -13.96 -4.07 -0.02
N ASP A 23 -14.31 -5.32 0.30
CA ASP A 23 -14.44 -6.43 -0.67
C ASP A 23 -15.79 -6.39 -1.43
N SER A 24 -16.10 -5.23 -2.02
CA SER A 24 -17.32 -5.01 -2.80
C SER A 24 -17.01 -4.62 -4.26
N ARG A 25 -18.03 -4.20 -5.01
CA ARG A 25 -17.88 -3.75 -6.42
C ARG A 25 -16.94 -2.56 -6.58
N TRP A 26 -16.63 -1.83 -5.50
CA TRP A 26 -15.64 -0.76 -5.50
C TRP A 26 -14.22 -1.22 -5.85
N LEU A 27 -13.91 -2.53 -5.72
CA LEU A 27 -12.68 -3.11 -6.24
C LEU A 27 -12.50 -2.87 -7.75
N LEU A 28 -13.61 -2.77 -8.51
CA LEU A 28 -13.55 -2.43 -9.94
C LEU A 28 -12.94 -1.04 -10.17
N VAL A 29 -13.15 -0.09 -9.25
CA VAL A 29 -12.52 1.24 -9.32
C VAL A 29 -11.02 1.13 -9.07
N GLY A 30 -10.60 0.37 -8.05
CA GLY A 30 -9.17 0.13 -7.79
C GLY A 30 -8.48 -0.60 -8.97
N LEU A 31 -9.15 -1.58 -9.57
CA LEU A 31 -8.67 -2.27 -10.77
C LEU A 31 -8.62 -1.33 -11.98
N ALA A 32 -9.61 -0.45 -12.15
CA ALA A 32 -9.59 0.56 -13.20
C ALA A 32 -8.43 1.55 -13.00
N VAL A 33 -8.16 1.98 -11.77
CA VAL A 33 -7.00 2.82 -11.44
C VAL A 33 -5.70 2.12 -11.82
N LEU A 34 -5.55 0.85 -11.46
CA LEU A 34 -4.36 0.06 -11.80
C LEU A 34 -4.21 -0.10 -13.33
N ALA A 35 -5.31 -0.35 -14.03
CA ALA A 35 -5.33 -0.44 -15.49
C ALA A 35 -4.96 0.89 -16.15
N ILE A 36 -5.53 2.02 -15.69
CA ILE A 36 -5.19 3.36 -16.20
C ILE A 36 -3.69 3.63 -15.98
N HIS A 37 -3.14 3.28 -14.82
CA HIS A 37 -1.71 3.42 -14.57
C HIS A 37 -0.86 2.65 -15.59
N LEU A 38 -1.18 1.37 -15.81
CA LEU A 38 -0.45 0.48 -16.71
C LEU A 38 -0.65 0.76 -18.21
N LEU A 39 -1.71 1.48 -18.59
CA LEU A 39 -2.00 1.83 -19.98
C LEU A 39 -1.56 3.25 -20.35
N TRP A 40 -1.46 4.18 -19.39
CA TRP A 40 -1.21 5.59 -19.66
C TRP A 40 0.02 6.17 -18.96
N ILE A 41 0.24 5.82 -17.70
CA ILE A 41 1.35 6.37 -16.93
C ILE A 41 2.63 5.62 -17.23
N SER A 42 2.55 4.29 -17.17
CA SER A 42 3.64 3.34 -17.34
C SER A 42 3.21 2.17 -18.24
N ALA A 43 3.91 1.04 -18.16
CA ALA A 43 3.60 -0.19 -18.89
C ALA A 43 3.91 -1.43 -18.04
N TRP A 44 3.20 -2.54 -18.29
CA TRP A 44 3.43 -3.82 -17.60
C TRP A 44 4.87 -4.31 -17.75
N SER A 45 5.48 -4.14 -18.92
CA SER A 45 6.88 -4.52 -19.17
C SER A 45 7.89 -3.76 -18.30
N ALA A 46 7.54 -2.55 -17.84
CA ALA A 46 8.41 -1.72 -17.02
C ALA A 46 8.20 -1.97 -15.52
N GLU A 47 6.97 -2.28 -15.09
CA GLU A 47 6.60 -2.25 -13.66
C GLU A 47 5.87 -3.48 -13.14
N GLY A 48 5.47 -4.42 -14.00
CA GLY A 48 4.69 -5.59 -13.60
C GLY A 48 5.38 -6.42 -12.52
N GLN A 49 6.71 -6.57 -12.61
CA GLN A 49 7.52 -7.26 -11.59
C GLN A 49 7.53 -6.52 -10.25
N VAL A 50 7.64 -5.19 -10.28
CA VAL A 50 7.59 -4.36 -9.06
C VAL A 50 6.23 -4.47 -8.40
N ILE A 51 5.15 -4.34 -9.18
CA ILE A 51 3.77 -4.43 -8.68
C ILE A 51 3.54 -5.80 -8.06
N LEU A 52 3.92 -6.88 -8.73
CA LEU A 52 3.75 -8.23 -8.21
C LEU A 52 4.57 -8.46 -6.93
N ALA A 53 5.85 -8.09 -6.92
CA ALA A 53 6.73 -8.30 -5.76
C ALA A 53 6.26 -7.52 -4.53
N VAL A 54 5.88 -6.25 -4.69
CA VAL A 54 5.38 -5.41 -3.60
C VAL A 54 4.01 -5.91 -3.10
N THR A 55 3.14 -6.35 -4.01
CA THR A 55 1.82 -6.92 -3.64
C THR A 55 1.97 -8.19 -2.83
N LEU A 56 2.85 -9.11 -3.25
CA LEU A 56 3.11 -10.35 -2.53
C LEU A 56 3.75 -10.09 -1.16
N LEU A 57 4.79 -9.25 -1.10
CA LEU A 57 5.44 -8.88 0.15
C LEU A 57 4.45 -8.23 1.12
N GLY A 58 3.67 -7.27 0.64
CA GLY A 58 2.64 -6.59 1.43
C GLY A 58 1.56 -7.52 1.95
N THR A 59 1.10 -8.44 1.10
CA THR A 59 0.12 -9.47 1.49
C THR A 59 0.67 -10.36 2.61
N VAL A 60 1.94 -10.78 2.52
CA VAL A 60 2.60 -11.57 3.57
C VAL A 60 2.73 -10.76 4.86
N VAL A 61 3.16 -9.50 4.78
CA VAL A 61 3.30 -8.61 5.94
C VAL A 61 1.98 -8.44 6.66
N ASP A 62 0.92 -8.02 5.96
CA ASP A 62 -0.36 -7.74 6.62
C ASP A 62 -1.10 -9.01 7.05
N THR A 63 -0.92 -10.13 6.33
CA THR A 63 -1.41 -11.44 6.78
C THR A 63 -0.68 -11.88 8.05
N SER A 64 0.62 -11.60 8.17
CA SER A 64 1.37 -11.87 9.41
C SER A 64 0.86 -11.00 10.56
N LEU A 65 0.66 -9.70 10.33
CA LEU A 65 0.06 -8.79 11.32
C LEU A 65 -1.34 -9.25 11.76
N ARG A 66 -2.16 -9.75 10.82
CA ARG A 66 -3.43 -10.39 11.15
C ARG A 66 -3.23 -11.64 12.02
N THR A 67 -2.32 -12.53 11.63
CA THR A 67 -2.09 -13.82 12.28
C THR A 67 -1.58 -13.64 13.72
N PHE A 68 -0.73 -12.64 13.94
CA PHE A 68 -0.25 -12.26 15.28
C PHE A 68 -1.24 -11.39 16.05
N GLY A 69 -2.48 -11.20 15.59
CA GLY A 69 -3.53 -10.48 16.30
C GLY A 69 -3.37 -8.96 16.33
N VAL A 70 -2.49 -8.38 15.49
CA VAL A 70 -2.38 -6.91 15.37
C VAL A 70 -3.62 -6.35 14.69
N PHE A 71 -4.11 -7.01 13.65
CA PHE A 71 -5.31 -6.64 12.91
C PHE A 71 -6.41 -7.68 13.03
N HIS A 72 -7.62 -7.22 13.36
CA HIS A 72 -8.83 -8.00 13.24
C HIS A 72 -9.70 -7.41 12.13
N PHE A 73 -10.08 -8.28 11.20
CA PHE A 73 -10.97 -7.95 10.10
C PHE A 73 -12.34 -8.59 10.34
N SER A 74 -13.41 -7.93 9.90
CA SER A 74 -14.78 -8.45 10.05
C SER A 74 -15.01 -9.75 9.26
N PHE A 75 -14.25 -9.97 8.19
CA PHE A 75 -14.36 -11.17 7.36
C PHE A 75 -13.44 -12.29 7.86
N PRO A 76 -13.99 -13.48 8.20
CA PRO A 76 -13.19 -14.62 8.59
C PRO A 76 -12.38 -15.16 7.40
N GLY A 77 -11.16 -15.64 7.65
CA GLY A 77 -10.30 -16.23 6.63
C GLY A 77 -8.83 -16.27 7.04
N PRO A 78 -7.96 -17.00 6.31
CA PRO A 78 -6.54 -17.04 6.60
C PRO A 78 -5.76 -15.84 6.03
N LEU A 79 -6.29 -15.15 5.02
CA LEU A 79 -5.62 -14.07 4.29
C LEU A 79 -6.28 -12.71 4.52
N ILE A 80 -5.54 -11.63 4.38
CA ILE A 80 -6.12 -10.28 4.38
C ILE A 80 -7.21 -10.09 3.30
N PRO A 81 -8.13 -9.13 3.48
CA PRO A 81 -9.15 -8.81 2.48
C PRO A 81 -8.54 -8.40 1.13
N PHE A 82 -9.28 -8.65 0.04
CA PHE A 82 -8.83 -8.36 -1.32
C PHE A 82 -8.60 -6.87 -1.58
N TRP A 83 -9.38 -5.99 -0.95
CA TRP A 83 -9.17 -4.54 -1.05
C TRP A 83 -7.79 -4.11 -0.54
N LEU A 84 -7.26 -4.77 0.49
CA LEU A 84 -5.96 -4.46 1.07
C LEU A 84 -4.84 -5.02 0.18
N VAL A 85 -5.03 -6.21 -0.40
CA VAL A 85 -4.14 -6.75 -1.45
C VAL A 85 -4.04 -5.79 -2.63
N LEU A 86 -5.18 -5.29 -3.12
CA LEU A 86 -5.22 -4.33 -4.23
C LEU A 86 -4.57 -3.01 -3.84
N LEU A 87 -4.72 -2.56 -2.59
CA LEU A 87 -4.06 -1.36 -2.09
C LEU A 87 -2.53 -1.46 -2.16
N TRP A 88 -1.96 -2.63 -1.87
CA TRP A 88 -0.53 -2.89 -2.04
C TRP A 88 -0.08 -2.80 -3.50
N ALA A 89 -0.88 -3.33 -4.43
CA ALA A 89 -0.61 -3.19 -5.86
C ALA A 89 -0.63 -1.72 -6.29
N LEU A 90 -1.60 -0.94 -5.81
CA LEU A 90 -1.68 0.49 -6.08
C LEU A 90 -0.51 1.26 -5.46
N LEU A 91 -0.10 0.94 -4.24
CA LEU A 91 1.08 1.55 -3.61
C LEU A 91 2.34 1.32 -4.46
N ALA A 92 2.52 0.11 -4.99
CA ALA A 92 3.66 -0.21 -5.84
C ALA A 92 3.78 0.74 -7.05
N THR A 93 2.65 1.15 -7.63
CA THR A 93 2.61 2.11 -8.76
C THR A 93 3.11 3.51 -8.41
N THR A 94 3.25 3.84 -7.13
CA THR A 94 3.66 5.19 -6.70
C THR A 94 5.18 5.32 -6.52
N LEU A 95 5.86 4.20 -6.25
CA LEU A 95 7.26 4.16 -5.79
C LEU A 95 8.25 4.74 -6.82
N ARG A 96 7.97 4.58 -8.11
CA ARG A 96 8.77 5.11 -9.23
C ARG A 96 8.20 6.40 -9.82
N HIS A 97 7.10 6.90 -9.26
CA HIS A 97 6.36 8.03 -9.79
C HIS A 97 6.20 9.13 -8.73
N CYS A 98 5.03 9.30 -8.13
CA CYS A 98 4.78 10.41 -7.21
C CYS A 98 5.63 10.32 -5.93
N LEU A 99 6.11 9.13 -5.56
CA LEU A 99 6.99 8.89 -4.42
C LEU A 99 8.45 8.64 -4.81
N ALA A 100 8.84 8.80 -6.08
CA ALA A 100 10.23 8.56 -6.51
C ALA A 100 11.25 9.43 -5.74
N TRP A 101 10.84 10.64 -5.34
CA TRP A 101 11.69 11.57 -4.61
C TRP A 101 12.07 11.10 -3.20
N SER A 102 11.26 10.23 -2.56
CA SER A 102 11.55 9.73 -1.21
C SER A 102 12.56 8.59 -1.21
N ALA A 103 12.86 8.00 -2.37
CA ALA A 103 13.77 6.88 -2.49
C ALA A 103 15.22 7.23 -2.08
N GLN A 104 15.61 8.51 -2.16
CA GLN A 104 16.96 8.98 -1.86
C GLN A 104 16.97 10.34 -1.15
N PRO A 105 17.78 10.48 -0.08
CA PRO A 105 18.46 9.43 0.69
C PRO A 105 17.49 8.50 1.44
N TRP A 106 17.96 7.30 1.83
CA TRP A 106 17.12 6.24 2.43
C TRP A 106 16.31 6.69 3.65
N TRP A 107 16.82 7.63 4.44
CA TRP A 107 16.12 8.13 5.63
C TRP A 107 14.82 8.88 5.28
N ARG A 108 14.69 9.46 4.07
CA ARG A 108 13.43 10.10 3.62
C ARG A 108 12.33 9.07 3.48
N ALA A 109 12.65 7.93 2.89
CA ALA A 109 11.72 6.80 2.81
C ALA A 109 11.37 6.29 4.22
N SER A 110 12.35 6.18 5.12
CA SER A 110 12.06 5.76 6.51
C SER A 110 11.11 6.72 7.23
N LEU A 111 11.34 8.03 7.15
CA LEU A 111 10.45 9.02 7.79
C LEU A 111 9.06 9.03 7.15
N LEU A 112 8.98 8.99 5.82
CA LEU A 112 7.70 8.96 5.12
C LEU A 112 6.92 7.68 5.43
N GLY A 113 7.59 6.53 5.48
CA GLY A 113 6.99 5.26 5.89
C GLY A 113 6.51 5.30 7.34
N ALA A 114 7.36 5.75 8.27
CA ALA A 114 7.06 5.82 9.70
C ALA A 114 5.84 6.69 10.04
N VAL A 115 5.52 7.67 9.18
CA VAL A 115 4.35 8.54 9.35
C VAL A 115 3.19 8.08 8.47
N GLY A 116 3.42 7.93 7.16
CA GLY A 116 2.38 7.62 6.18
C GLY A 116 1.77 6.23 6.36
N GLY A 117 2.59 5.23 6.72
CA GLY A 117 2.12 3.88 7.03
C GLY A 117 1.09 3.89 8.15
N PRO A 118 1.46 4.23 9.40
CA PRO A 118 0.53 4.26 10.53
C PRO A 118 -0.71 5.12 10.29
N LEU A 119 -0.57 6.29 9.66
CA LEU A 119 -1.72 7.14 9.34
C LEU A 119 -2.68 6.47 8.36
N SER A 120 -2.17 5.75 7.36
CA SER A 120 -3.00 4.98 6.42
C SER A 120 -3.76 3.85 7.11
N TYR A 121 -3.11 3.09 8.00
CA TYR A 121 -3.79 2.03 8.76
C TYR A 121 -4.77 2.60 9.78
N TYR A 122 -4.44 3.72 10.43
CA TYR A 122 -5.36 4.40 11.34
C TYR A 122 -6.61 4.89 10.60
N ALA A 123 -6.45 5.52 9.43
CA ALA A 123 -7.59 5.91 8.61
C ALA A 123 -8.39 4.67 8.17
N GLY A 124 -7.71 3.58 7.79
CA GLY A 124 -8.33 2.29 7.51
C GLY A 124 -9.12 1.71 8.68
N SER A 125 -8.62 1.82 9.93
CA SER A 125 -9.36 1.33 11.10
C SER A 125 -10.62 2.13 11.36
N GLN A 126 -10.60 3.44 11.10
CA GLN A 126 -11.77 4.29 11.26
C GLN A 126 -12.82 4.11 10.16
N LEU A 127 -12.41 3.72 8.95
CA LEU A 127 -13.27 3.75 7.75
C LEU A 127 -13.65 2.35 7.22
N ALA A 128 -12.78 1.35 7.37
CA ALA A 128 -12.94 0.01 6.79
C ALA A 128 -13.28 -1.08 7.83
N GLY A 129 -13.54 -0.71 9.08
CA GLY A 129 -13.92 -1.65 10.15
C GLY A 129 -12.78 -2.58 10.59
N VAL A 130 -11.52 -2.18 10.41
CA VAL A 130 -10.35 -2.91 10.94
C VAL A 130 -10.16 -2.52 12.39
N SER A 131 -10.09 -3.49 13.31
CA SER A 131 -9.78 -3.20 14.72
C SER A 131 -8.37 -3.66 15.10
N PHE A 132 -7.77 -2.95 16.04
CA PHE A 132 -6.40 -3.20 16.52
C PHE A 132 -6.43 -4.04 17.80
N GLY A 133 -5.91 -5.26 17.74
CA GLY A 133 -5.97 -6.20 18.87
C GLY A 133 -5.12 -5.80 20.09
N TYR A 134 -4.06 -5.01 19.86
CA TYR A 134 -3.17 -4.51 20.92
C TYR A 134 -3.44 -3.07 21.37
N GLY A 135 -4.58 -2.50 20.92
CA GLY A 135 -4.93 -1.10 21.16
C GLY A 135 -4.21 -0.13 20.22
N THR A 136 -4.76 1.09 20.09
CA THR A 136 -4.34 2.03 19.05
C THR A 136 -2.89 2.48 19.17
N ALA A 137 -2.47 3.01 20.33
CA ALA A 137 -1.12 3.57 20.47
C ALA A 137 0.00 2.52 20.26
N PRO A 138 -0.04 1.32 20.89
CA PRO A 138 0.97 0.29 20.65
C PRO A 138 1.01 -0.16 19.18
N THR A 139 -0.15 -0.35 18.55
CA THR A 139 -0.21 -0.74 17.13
C THR A 139 0.37 0.34 16.22
N LEU A 140 0.05 1.62 16.43
CA LEU A 140 0.60 2.70 15.60
C LEU A 140 2.11 2.86 15.77
N ILE A 141 2.64 2.69 16.98
CA ILE A 141 4.10 2.68 17.21
C ILE A 141 4.75 1.50 16.49
N GLY A 142 4.18 0.29 16.61
CA GLY A 142 4.67 -0.90 15.92
C GLY A 142 4.66 -0.73 14.40
N LEU A 143 3.59 -0.16 13.85
CA LEU A 143 3.50 0.16 12.43
C LEU A 143 4.51 1.24 12.00
N ALA A 144 4.78 2.23 12.86
CA ALA A 144 5.77 3.26 12.54
C ALA A 144 7.16 2.65 12.37
N LEU A 145 7.55 1.76 13.30
CA LEU A 145 8.81 1.04 13.25
C LEU A 145 8.88 0.08 12.04
N LEU A 146 7.80 -0.67 11.79
CA LEU A 146 7.71 -1.57 10.64
C LEU A 146 7.87 -0.81 9.32
N TRP A 147 7.11 0.27 9.13
CA TRP A 147 7.13 1.04 7.90
C TRP A 147 8.39 1.88 7.72
N ALA A 148 9.06 2.28 8.80
CA ALA A 148 10.37 2.92 8.73
C ALA A 148 11.42 2.05 8.03
N LEU A 149 11.30 0.72 8.15
CA LEU A 149 12.19 -0.27 7.52
C LEU A 149 11.62 -0.77 6.19
N LEU A 150 10.31 -1.00 6.15
CA LEU A 150 9.64 -1.57 4.99
C LEU A 150 9.63 -0.59 3.81
N PHE A 151 9.37 0.68 4.02
CA PHE A 151 9.26 1.64 2.92
C PHE A 151 10.58 1.83 2.13
N PRO A 152 11.76 1.96 2.77
CA PRO A 152 13.05 1.86 2.07
C PRO A 152 13.24 0.55 1.31
N LEU A 153 12.83 -0.59 1.89
CA LEU A 153 12.89 -1.90 1.22
C LEU A 153 12.03 -1.92 -0.05
N LEU A 154 10.82 -1.36 -0.02
CA LEU A 154 9.97 -1.25 -1.20
C LEU A 154 10.62 -0.40 -2.30
N HIS A 155 11.24 0.73 -1.94
CA HIS A 155 12.01 1.53 -2.88
C HIS A 155 13.22 0.78 -3.44
N TRP A 156 13.90 -0.03 -2.63
CA TRP A 156 14.99 -0.88 -3.10
C TRP A 156 14.49 -1.93 -4.11
N ILE A 157 13.41 -2.65 -3.80
CA ILE A 157 12.77 -3.61 -4.73
C ILE A 157 12.39 -2.92 -6.04
N ALA A 158 11.75 -1.74 -5.96
CA ALA A 158 11.32 -0.99 -7.13
C ALA A 158 12.50 -0.55 -8.03
N ARG A 159 13.67 -0.30 -7.44
CA ARG A 159 14.90 0.01 -8.18
C ARG A 159 15.52 -1.22 -8.83
N GLN A 160 15.44 -2.40 -8.20
CA GLN A 160 16.07 -3.62 -8.71
C GLN A 160 15.25 -4.30 -9.81
N LEU A 161 13.93 -4.24 -9.73
CA LEU A 161 13.01 -4.89 -10.67
C LEU A 161 12.43 -3.93 -11.72
N GLY A 162 12.66 -2.62 -11.56
CA GLY A 162 12.22 -1.62 -12.52
C GLY A 162 13.15 -1.57 -13.72
N HIS A 163 12.62 -1.82 -14.91
CA HIS A 163 13.30 -1.59 -16.19
C HIS A 163 12.98 -0.21 -16.75
#